data_AF-A0A5N4DQ02-F1
#
_entry.id   AF-A0A5N4DQ02-F1
#
_cell.length_a   1.000
_cell.length_b   1.000
_cell.length_c   1.000
_cell.angle_alpha   90.00
_cell.angle_beta   90.00
_cell.angle_gamma   90.00
#
_symmetry.space_group_name_H-M   'P 1'
#
loop_
_entity.id
_entity.type
_entity.pdbx_description
1 polymer ?
#
loop_
_entity_poly.entity_id
_entity_poly.type
_entity_poly.pdbx_seq_one_letter_code
_entity_poly.pdbx_strand_id
1 'polypeptide(L)'
;PSQGALTTTPRGPGTLGCPLCPKAFPLQRMLTRHLKCHSPARRHVCRCCGKGFHDAFDLKRHMRTHTGIRPFRCGACGKAFTQRCSLEAHLAKVHGQPASYAYRERREKLHVCEDCGFTSSRPDAYAQHRALHRAA
;
A
#
# COMPACT_ATOMS: atom_id res chain seq x y z
N PRO A 1 -7.20 23.05 25.99
CA PRO A 1 -6.21 23.08 24.88
C PRO A 1 -6.90 22.92 23.51
N SER A 2 -7.24 24.09 22.95
CA SER A 2 -7.59 24.41 21.55
C SER A 2 -7.74 23.25 20.54
N GLN A 3 -8.98 22.83 20.29
CA GLN A 3 -9.37 22.16 19.05
C GLN A 3 -9.53 23.25 17.96
N GLY A 4 -8.50 23.44 17.14
CA GLY A 4 -8.54 24.36 16.01
C GLY A 4 -9.52 23.84 14.95
N ALA A 5 -10.56 24.62 14.67
CA ALA A 5 -11.52 24.34 13.63
C ALA A 5 -10.83 24.30 12.26
N LEU A 6 -10.84 23.13 11.61
CA LEU A 6 -10.40 22.96 10.23
C LEU A 6 -11.43 23.64 9.31
N THR A 7 -11.14 24.88 8.91
CA THR A 7 -11.94 25.60 7.92
C THR A 7 -11.74 24.96 6.54
N THR A 8 -12.70 24.14 6.13
CA THR A 8 -12.78 23.58 4.78
C THR A 8 -13.26 24.67 3.82
N THR A 9 -12.40 25.17 2.95
CA THR A 9 -12.83 26.06 1.85
C THR A 9 -13.48 25.23 0.74
N PRO A 10 -14.76 25.46 0.39
CA PRO A 10 -15.40 24.79 -0.73
C PRO A 10 -14.76 25.24 -2.04
N ARG A 11 -14.28 24.30 -2.86
CA ARG A 11 -13.82 24.57 -4.23
C ARG A 11 -14.62 23.67 -5.17
N GLY A 12 -15.81 24.13 -5.54
CA GLY A 12 -16.79 23.41 -6.37
C GLY A 12 -17.77 22.52 -5.60
N PRO A 13 -18.88 22.10 -6.24
CA PRO A 13 -19.90 21.28 -5.58
C PRO A 13 -19.34 19.88 -5.26
N GLY A 14 -19.32 19.55 -3.96
CA GLY A 14 -19.04 18.18 -3.49
C GLY A 14 -17.57 17.80 -3.26
N THR A 15 -16.61 18.74 -3.32
CA THR A 15 -15.20 18.43 -2.97
C THR A 15 -14.67 19.28 -1.81
N LEU A 16 -13.79 18.68 -1.03
CA LEU A 16 -13.16 19.25 0.17
C LEU A 16 -11.74 19.67 -0.18
N GLY A 17 -11.48 20.97 -0.14
CA GLY A 17 -10.19 21.57 -0.44
C GLY A 17 -9.15 21.36 0.67
N CYS A 18 -7.89 21.18 0.29
CA CYS A 18 -6.78 21.27 1.21
C CYS A 18 -6.47 22.74 1.54
N PRO A 19 -6.31 23.11 2.82
CA PRO A 19 -5.95 24.47 3.22
C PRO A 19 -4.47 24.81 2.96
N LEU A 20 -3.61 23.80 2.75
CA LEU A 20 -2.15 23.97 2.62
C LEU A 20 -1.66 23.88 1.17
N CYS A 21 -2.51 23.47 0.22
CA CYS A 21 -2.17 23.40 -1.19
C CYS A 21 -3.41 23.37 -2.09
N PRO A 22 -3.27 23.52 -3.42
CA PRO A 22 -4.41 23.59 -4.34
C PRO A 22 -5.22 22.29 -4.52
N LYS A 23 -4.89 21.19 -3.82
CA LYS A 23 -5.54 19.89 -4.03
C LYS A 23 -6.93 19.83 -3.39
N ALA A 24 -7.88 19.21 -4.08
CA ALA A 24 -9.22 18.95 -3.58
C ALA A 24 -9.54 17.45 -3.61
N PHE A 25 -10.40 17.00 -2.70
CA PHE A 25 -10.73 15.59 -2.52
C PHE A 25 -12.23 15.37 -2.41
N PRO A 26 -12.78 14.30 -3.00
CA PRO A 26 -14.21 14.03 -2.98
C PRO A 26 -14.72 13.51 -1.62
N LEU A 27 -13.83 13.04 -0.75
CA LEU A 27 -14.19 12.44 0.54
C LEU A 27 -13.31 12.98 1.66
N GLN A 28 -13.90 13.24 2.83
CA GLN A 28 -13.19 13.74 4.02
C GLN A 28 -12.01 12.84 4.40
N ARG A 29 -12.21 11.51 4.38
CA ARG A 29 -11.13 10.53 4.67
C ARG A 29 -9.90 10.70 3.76
N MET A 30 -10.09 11.15 2.53
CA MET A 30 -8.99 11.35 1.58
C MET A 30 -8.25 12.66 1.87
N LEU A 31 -8.99 13.73 2.21
CA LEU A 31 -8.41 14.98 2.67
C LEU A 31 -7.63 14.77 3.98
N THR A 32 -8.21 14.10 4.98
CA THR A 32 -7.53 13.78 6.25
C THR A 32 -6.24 12.98 6.04
N ARG A 33 -6.24 12.00 5.11
CA ARG A 33 -5.01 11.29 4.74
C ARG A 33 -4.01 12.22 4.06
N HIS A 34 -4.47 13.06 3.14
CA HIS A 34 -3.61 14.01 2.42
C HIS A 34 -2.93 15.01 3.37
N LEU A 35 -3.63 15.51 4.38
CA LEU A 35 -3.08 16.42 5.38
C LEU A 35 -1.85 15.84 6.09
N LYS A 36 -1.74 14.50 6.21
CA LYS A 36 -0.55 13.86 6.78
C LYS A 36 0.71 14.10 5.95
N CYS A 37 0.59 14.31 4.63
CA CYS A 37 1.73 14.60 3.76
C CYS A 37 2.35 15.97 4.02
N HIS A 38 1.56 16.91 4.56
CA HIS A 38 2.07 18.22 5.00
C HIS A 38 2.72 18.16 6.38
N SER A 39 2.54 17.06 7.11
CA SER A 39 3.21 16.84 8.37
C SER A 39 4.60 16.22 8.14
N PRO A 40 5.67 16.78 8.70
CA PRO A 40 7.00 16.16 8.65
C PRO A 40 7.07 14.86 9.45
N ALA A 41 6.07 14.56 10.30
CA ALA A 41 6.01 13.36 11.11
C ALA A 41 5.69 12.11 10.27
N ARG A 42 6.74 11.47 9.74
CA ARG A 42 6.66 10.14 9.13
C ARG A 42 6.65 9.08 10.24
N ARG A 43 5.44 8.73 10.69
CA ARG A 43 5.23 7.82 11.82
C ARG A 43 5.62 6.36 11.54
N HIS A 44 5.72 5.98 10.27
CA HIS A 44 5.98 4.60 9.86
C HIS A 44 7.31 4.53 9.12
N VAL A 45 8.34 3.99 9.77
CA VAL A 45 9.70 3.95 9.23
C VAL A 45 10.06 2.52 8.83
N CYS A 46 10.65 2.37 7.65
CA CYS A 46 11.23 1.11 7.21
C CYS A 46 12.50 0.81 8.02
N ARG A 47 12.53 -0.32 8.72
CA ARG A 47 13.70 -0.73 9.49
C ARG A 47 14.88 -1.19 8.61
N CYS A 48 14.63 -1.57 7.37
CA CYS A 48 15.68 -2.03 6.45
C CYS A 48 16.47 -0.87 5.82
N CYS A 49 15.84 0.29 5.58
CA CYS A 49 16.48 1.40 4.87
C CYS A 49 16.24 2.78 5.47
N GLY A 50 15.56 2.88 6.62
CA GLY A 50 15.28 4.14 7.31
C GLY A 50 14.23 5.04 6.63
N LYS A 51 13.63 4.60 5.51
CA LYS A 51 12.67 5.42 4.76
C LYS A 51 11.35 5.58 5.53
N GLY A 52 10.92 6.81 5.76
CA GLY A 52 9.67 7.12 6.47
C GLY A 52 8.45 7.24 5.55
N PHE A 53 7.28 6.88 6.09
CA PHE A 53 5.97 6.91 5.42
C PHE A 53 4.91 7.55 6.33
N HIS A 54 3.90 8.16 5.72
CA HIS A 54 2.81 8.85 6.44
C HIS A 54 1.72 7.88 6.91
N ASP A 55 1.62 6.70 6.32
CA ASP A 55 0.70 5.64 6.74
C ASP A 55 1.37 4.25 6.72
N ALA A 56 0.80 3.32 7.50
CA ALA A 56 1.29 1.95 7.62
C ALA A 56 1.09 1.14 6.33
N PHE A 57 0.10 1.50 5.52
CA PHE A 57 -0.21 0.81 4.26
C PHE A 57 0.90 1.04 3.22
N ASP A 58 1.40 2.27 3.13
CA ASP A 58 2.50 2.69 2.29
C ASP A 58 3.80 2.05 2.73
N LEU A 59 4.07 1.98 4.03
CA LEU A 59 5.20 1.22 4.56
C LEU A 59 5.08 -0.26 4.18
N LYS A 60 3.94 -0.91 4.41
CA LYS A 60 3.73 -2.32 4.07
C LYS A 60 3.89 -2.59 2.56
N ARG A 61 3.40 -1.68 1.72
CA ARG A 61 3.58 -1.74 0.27
C ARG A 61 5.05 -1.57 -0.09
N HIS A 62 5.76 -0.64 0.54
CA HIS A 62 7.19 -0.45 0.34
C HIS A 62 7.99 -1.68 0.75
N MET A 63 7.65 -2.39 1.83
CA MET A 63 8.37 -3.60 2.24
C MET A 63 8.45 -4.67 1.14
N ARG A 64 7.51 -4.69 0.18
CA ARG A 64 7.57 -5.56 -1.00
C ARG A 64 8.80 -5.34 -1.88
N THR A 65 9.43 -4.17 -1.82
CA THR A 65 10.68 -3.89 -2.55
C THR A 65 11.89 -4.53 -1.90
N HIS A 66 11.85 -4.76 -0.59
CA HIS A 66 12.92 -5.46 0.13
C HIS A 66 12.73 -6.98 0.04
N THR A 67 11.50 -7.46 0.17
CA THR A 67 11.21 -8.90 0.17
C THR A 67 11.08 -9.49 -1.24
N GLY A 68 11.01 -8.67 -2.28
CA GLY A 68 10.78 -9.13 -3.66
C GLY A 68 9.38 -9.71 -3.89
N ILE A 69 8.46 -9.58 -2.93
CA ILE A 69 7.11 -10.16 -3.04
C ILE A 69 6.31 -9.43 -4.13
N ARG A 70 5.84 -10.21 -5.11
CA ARG A 70 5.07 -9.72 -6.26
C ARG A 70 3.73 -10.45 -6.34
N PRO A 71 2.72 -10.04 -5.54
CA PRO A 71 1.49 -10.80 -5.38
C PRO A 71 0.58 -10.71 -6.61
N PHE A 72 0.83 -9.78 -7.53
CA PHE A 72 -0.01 -9.57 -8.71
C PHE A 72 0.62 -10.23 -9.92
N ARG A 73 0.14 -11.41 -10.30
CA ARG A 73 0.64 -12.14 -11.46
C ARG A 73 -0.27 -11.95 -12.67
N CYS A 74 0.33 -11.69 -13.83
CA CYS A 74 -0.37 -11.75 -15.10
C CYS A 74 -0.73 -13.20 -15.41
N GLY A 75 -2.01 -13.46 -15.65
CA GLY A 75 -2.48 -14.80 -16.05
C GLY A 75 -2.04 -15.20 -17.45
N ALA A 76 -1.83 -14.23 -18.36
CA ALA A 76 -1.47 -14.49 -19.75
C ALA A 76 0.02 -14.83 -19.95
N CYS A 77 0.93 -14.09 -19.30
CA CYS A 77 2.38 -14.28 -19.47
C CYS A 77 3.13 -14.69 -18.19
N GLY A 78 2.45 -14.85 -17.06
CA GLY A 78 3.07 -15.24 -15.79
C GLY A 78 3.93 -14.16 -15.11
N LYS A 79 4.07 -12.98 -15.73
CA LYS A 79 4.87 -11.88 -15.16
C LYS A 79 4.22 -11.34 -13.89
N ALA A 80 5.00 -11.24 -12.81
CA ALA A 80 4.51 -10.79 -11.52
C ALA A 80 4.81 -9.31 -11.29
N PHE A 81 4.04 -8.63 -10.43
CA PHE A 81 4.17 -7.20 -10.10
C PHE A 81 3.96 -6.98 -8.60
N THR A 82 4.60 -5.94 -8.05
CA THR A 82 4.48 -5.55 -6.63
C THR A 82 3.19 -4.78 -6.33
N GLN A 83 2.57 -4.18 -7.37
CA GLN A 83 1.36 -3.35 -7.27
C GLN A 83 0.35 -3.71 -8.38
N ARG A 84 -0.94 -3.55 -8.06
CA ARG A 84 -2.04 -3.83 -8.99
C ARG A 84 -2.02 -2.91 -10.21
N CYS A 85 -1.86 -1.59 -10.01
CA CYS A 85 -1.80 -0.63 -11.11
C CYS A 85 -0.67 -0.94 -12.10
N SER A 86 0.45 -1.51 -11.63
CA SER A 86 1.53 -1.97 -12.49
C SER A 86 1.14 -3.18 -13.34
N LEU A 87 0.35 -4.11 -12.78
CA LEU A 87 -0.22 -5.21 -13.53
C LEU A 87 -1.25 -4.69 -14.55
N GLU A 88 -2.19 -3.84 -14.15
CA GLU A 88 -3.21 -3.27 -15.04
C GLU A 88 -2.57 -2.52 -16.22
N ALA A 89 -1.57 -1.68 -15.95
CA ALA A 89 -0.81 -1.00 -17.00
C ALA A 89 -0.09 -1.99 -17.92
N HIS A 90 0.41 -3.10 -17.39
CA HIS A 90 1.02 -4.15 -18.20
C HIS A 90 -0.01 -4.89 -19.06
N LEU A 91 -1.18 -5.25 -18.50
CA LEU A 91 -2.26 -5.91 -19.23
C LEU A 91 -2.75 -5.04 -20.39
N ALA A 92 -2.95 -3.75 -20.14
CA ALA A 92 -3.37 -2.80 -21.16
C ALA A 92 -2.31 -2.63 -22.26
N LYS A 93 -1.03 -2.48 -21.90
CA LYS A 93 0.05 -2.19 -22.86
C LYS A 93 0.55 -3.41 -23.62
N VAL A 94 0.59 -4.58 -22.98
CA VAL A 94 1.23 -5.79 -23.54
C VAL A 94 0.19 -6.76 -24.09
N HIS A 95 -1.00 -6.82 -23.49
CA HIS A 95 -2.04 -7.77 -23.87
C HIS A 95 -3.28 -7.10 -24.47
N GLY A 96 -3.33 -5.77 -24.52
CA GLY A 96 -4.52 -5.03 -25.01
C GLY A 96 -5.77 -5.27 -24.16
N GLN A 97 -5.63 -5.81 -22.94
CA GLN A 97 -6.75 -6.16 -22.09
C GLN A 97 -7.25 -4.91 -21.34
N PRO A 98 -8.55 -4.57 -21.40
CA PRO A 98 -9.08 -3.43 -20.68
C PRO A 98 -8.99 -3.66 -19.16
N ALA A 99 -8.67 -2.60 -18.42
CA ALA A 99 -8.43 -2.62 -16.98
C ALA A 99 -9.68 -2.95 -16.13
N SER A 100 -10.83 -3.17 -16.76
CA SER A 100 -12.12 -3.37 -16.10
C SER A 100 -12.61 -4.80 -16.31
N TYR A 101 -12.77 -5.49 -15.19
CA TYR A 101 -13.59 -6.71 -15.01
C TYR A 101 -12.94 -8.07 -15.30
N ALA A 102 -12.16 -8.55 -14.32
CA ALA A 102 -12.36 -9.86 -13.69
C ALA A 102 -11.24 -10.13 -12.66
N TYR A 103 -11.52 -9.97 -11.36
CA TYR A 103 -10.74 -10.70 -10.37
C TYR A 103 -11.60 -11.10 -9.17
N ARG A 104 -11.68 -12.41 -8.94
CA ARG A 104 -12.18 -13.02 -7.71
C ARG A 104 -11.14 -12.75 -6.62
N GLU A 105 -11.53 -11.92 -5.66
CA GLU A 105 -10.75 -11.57 -4.47
C GLU A 105 -10.40 -12.84 -3.66
N ARG A 106 -9.24 -13.45 -3.92
CA ARG A 106 -8.55 -14.16 -2.86
C ARG A 106 -7.67 -13.14 -2.14
N ARG A 107 -8.19 -12.60 -1.04
CA ARG A 107 -7.36 -12.10 0.06
C ARG A 107 -6.46 -13.25 0.51
N GLU A 108 -5.35 -13.47 -0.19
CA GLU A 108 -4.30 -14.36 0.26
C GLU A 108 -3.78 -13.78 1.57
N LYS A 109 -4.16 -14.45 2.67
CA LYS A 109 -3.83 -14.06 4.03
C LYS A 109 -2.32 -14.29 4.18
N LEU A 110 -1.55 -13.23 3.98
CA LEU A 110 -0.10 -13.25 4.15
C LEU A 110 0.24 -13.50 5.63
N HIS A 111 0.99 -14.56 5.88
CA HIS A 111 1.56 -14.88 7.19
C HIS A 111 2.79 -14.01 7.42
N VAL A 112 2.84 -13.27 8.53
CA VAL A 112 3.94 -12.37 8.90
C VAL A 112 4.65 -12.97 10.11
N CYS A 113 5.96 -13.15 10.01
CA CYS A 113 6.82 -13.56 11.12
C CYS A 113 7.06 -12.33 12.00
N GLU A 114 6.77 -12.45 13.30
CA GLU A 114 6.88 -11.34 14.24
C GLU A 114 8.33 -11.10 14.67
N ASP A 115 9.19 -12.12 14.56
CA ASP A 115 10.59 -12.08 14.99
C ASP A 115 11.47 -11.32 13.98
N CYS A 116 11.24 -11.50 12.67
CA CYS A 116 12.06 -10.88 11.62
C CYS A 116 11.28 -10.16 10.51
N GLY A 117 9.94 -10.19 10.56
CA GLY A 117 9.09 -9.55 9.56
C GLY A 117 8.95 -10.31 8.23
N PHE A 118 9.49 -11.52 8.13
CA PHE A 118 9.34 -12.37 6.94
C PHE A 118 7.85 -12.61 6.64
N THR A 119 7.45 -12.47 5.38
CA THR A 119 6.05 -12.63 4.97
C THR A 119 5.92 -13.66 3.86
N SER A 120 4.95 -14.57 4.01
CA SER A 120 4.67 -15.60 3.01
C SER A 120 3.16 -15.71 2.74
N SER A 121 2.78 -15.86 1.48
CA SER A 121 1.42 -16.26 1.08
C SER A 121 1.18 -17.75 1.19
N ARG A 122 2.26 -18.53 1.33
CA ARG A 122 2.27 -19.99 1.44
C ARG A 122 2.42 -20.41 2.91
N PRO A 123 1.43 -21.08 3.51
CA PRO A 123 1.46 -21.48 4.92
C PRO A 123 2.60 -22.46 5.25
N ASP A 124 2.90 -23.37 4.31
CA ASP A 124 4.00 -24.34 4.36
C ASP A 124 5.36 -23.63 4.43
N ALA A 125 5.61 -22.68 3.54
CA ALA A 125 6.84 -21.90 3.52
C ALA A 125 6.98 -21.01 4.77
N TYR A 126 5.86 -20.51 5.32
CA TYR A 126 5.86 -19.77 6.57
C TYR A 126 6.22 -20.65 7.79
N ALA A 127 5.65 -21.86 7.86
CA ALA A 127 5.92 -22.80 8.93
C ALA A 127 7.38 -23.24 8.93
N GLN A 128 7.93 -23.55 7.76
CA GLN A 128 9.33 -23.93 7.60
C GLN A 128 10.29 -22.79 7.97
N HIS A 129 9.96 -21.56 7.60
CA HIS A 129 10.68 -20.38 8.04
C HIS A 129 10.66 -20.21 9.57
N ARG A 130 9.48 -20.33 10.22
CA ARG A 130 9.37 -20.20 11.68
C ARG A 130 10.17 -21.26 12.44
N ALA A 131 10.41 -22.43 11.85
CA ALA A 131 11.22 -23.46 12.47
C ALA A 131 12.69 -23.05 12.61
N LEU A 132 13.21 -22.20 11.73
CA LEU A 132 14.60 -21.72 11.77
C LEU A 132 14.89 -20.86 13.01
N HIS A 133 13.90 -20.10 13.50
CA HIS A 133 14.03 -19.30 14.73
C HIS A 133 13.90 -20.13 16.02
N ARG A 134 13.39 -21.38 15.94
CA ARG A 134 13.27 -22.29 17.10
C ARG A 134 14.50 -23.18 17.29
N ALA A 135 15.41 -23.19 16.33
CA ALA A 135 16.63 -24.01 16.33
C ALA A 135 17.89 -23.20 16.70
N ALA A 136 17.74 -21.94 17.09
CA ALA A 136 18.78 -21.03 17.55
C ALA A 136 18.44 -20.55 18.97
#